data_AF-A0A8I2YLE8-F1
#
_entry.id   AF-A0A8I2YLE8-F1
#
_cell.length_a   1.000
_cell.length_b   1.000
_cell.length_c   1.000
_cell.angle_alpha   90.00
_cell.angle_beta   90.00
_cell.angle_gamma   90.00
#
_symmetry.space_group_name_H-M   'P 1'
#
loop_
_entity.id
_entity.type
_entity.pdbx_description
1 polymer ?
#
loop_
_entity_poly.entity_id
_entity_poly.type
_entity_poly.pdbx_seq_one_letter_code
_entity_poly.pdbx_strand_id
1 'polypeptide(L)' 'MSQDPRIYGHIPNVPVFTTFRSRDALIRAGVHGQSQAGIHGDSKDGGGAFSICISGGYEDNVDDGETIVYVGSGMLYALF' A
#
# COMPACT_ATOMS: atom_id res chain seq x y z
N MET A 1 7.19 0.78 -19.87
CA MET A 1 7.44 2.00 -19.08
C MET A 1 6.76 1.82 -17.72
N SER A 2 7.41 2.20 -16.63
CA SER A 2 6.81 2.14 -15.28
C SER A 2 6.23 3.51 -14.94
N GLN A 3 5.05 3.57 -14.33
CA GLN A 3 4.57 4.80 -13.70
C GLN A 3 5.33 5.06 -12.39
N ASP A 4 5.32 6.30 -11.91
CA ASP A 4 5.90 6.68 -10.62
C ASP A 4 4.98 6.23 -9.46
N PRO A 5 5.46 5.38 -8.52
CA PRO A 5 4.66 4.94 -7.39
C PRO A 5 4.64 5.91 -6.19
N ARG A 6 5.29 7.08 -6.29
CA ARG A 6 5.35 8.11 -5.23
C ARG A 6 4.29 9.21 -5.42
N ILE A 7 3.07 8.79 -5.77
CA ILE A 7 1.93 9.67 -5.99
C ILE A 7 0.96 9.51 -4.83
N TYR A 8 0.47 10.63 -4.30
CA TYR A 8 -0.67 10.61 -3.38
C TYR A 8 -1.98 10.55 -4.17
N GLY A 9 -2.85 9.61 -3.79
CA GLY A 9 -4.17 9.46 -4.40
C GLY A 9 -4.19 8.53 -5.61
N HIS A 10 -5.07 8.83 -6.57
CA HIS A 10 -5.38 7.92 -7.68
C HIS A 10 -4.28 7.85 -8.73
N ILE A 11 -4.00 6.64 -9.21
CA ILE A 11 -3.03 6.40 -10.28
C ILE A 11 -3.71 6.53 -11.64
N PRO A 12 -3.18 7.34 -12.58
CA PRO A 12 -3.78 7.51 -13.90
C PRO A 12 -3.97 6.19 -14.65
N ASN A 13 -5.17 6.00 -15.20
CA ASN A 13 -5.58 4.82 -15.97
C ASN A 13 -5.61 3.50 -15.20
N VAL A 14 -5.69 3.55 -13.86
CA VAL A 14 -5.84 2.37 -13.01
C VAL A 14 -7.13 2.51 -12.19
N PRO A 15 -8.31 2.14 -12.74
CA PRO A 15 -9.57 2.25 -12.02
C PRO A 15 -9.57 1.40 -10.74
N VAL A 16 -10.39 1.79 -9.77
CA VAL A 16 -10.64 0.98 -8.57
C VAL A 16 -11.10 -0.41 -8.99
N PHE A 17 -10.70 -1.43 -8.22
CA PHE A 17 -10.89 -2.87 -8.51
C PHE A 17 -10.05 -3.45 -9.65
N THR A 18 -9.08 -2.69 -10.20
CA THR A 18 -8.10 -3.27 -11.13
C THR A 18 -7.33 -4.41 -10.46
N THR A 19 -7.26 -5.57 -11.15
CA THR A 19 -6.52 -6.73 -10.68
C THR A 19 -5.18 -6.87 -11.39
N PHE A 20 -4.16 -7.30 -10.65
CA PHE A 20 -2.80 -7.53 -11.17
C PHE A 20 -2.40 -8.98 -10.96
N ARG A 21 -1.84 -9.62 -12.00
CA ARG A 21 -1.41 -11.03 -11.92
C ARG A 21 -0.16 -11.24 -11.06
N SER A 22 0.60 -10.18 -10.78
CA SER A 22 1.82 -10.24 -9.98
C SER A 22 2.12 -8.89 -9.33
N ARG A 23 2.93 -8.92 -8.27
CA ARG A 23 3.44 -7.72 -7.60
C ARG A 23 4.25 -6.83 -8.54
N ASP A 24 5.01 -7.44 -9.44
CA ASP A 24 5.74 -6.78 -10.51
C ASP A 24 4.86 -5.98 -11.46
N ALA A 25 3.71 -6.53 -11.85
CA ALA A 25 2.75 -5.82 -12.70
C ALA A 25 2.14 -4.61 -11.97
N LEU A 26 1.84 -4.78 -10.68
CA LEU A 26 1.34 -3.74 -9.79
C LEU A 26 2.37 -2.61 -9.59
N ILE A 27 3.66 -2.94 -9.41
CA ILE A 27 4.76 -1.97 -9.32
C ILE A 27 4.90 -1.18 -10.62
N ARG A 28 4.92 -1.87 -11.77
CA ARG A 28 5.01 -1.20 -13.09
C ARG A 28 3.83 -0.26 -13.35
N ALA A 29 2.66 -0.59 -12.82
CA ALA A 29 1.48 0.26 -12.91
C ALA A 29 1.53 1.48 -11.97
N GLY A 30 2.46 1.53 -11.01
CA GLY A 30 2.60 2.65 -10.07
C GLY A 30 1.71 2.57 -8.83
N VAL A 31 0.96 1.48 -8.63
CA VAL A 31 0.01 1.35 -7.51
C VAL A 31 0.71 1.19 -6.17
N HIS A 32 1.81 0.42 -6.13
CA HIS A 32 2.62 0.25 -4.93
C HIS A 32 4.06 -0.07 -5.32
N GLY A 33 5.01 0.71 -4.81
CA GLY A 33 6.41 0.69 -5.25
C GLY A 33 7.27 -0.40 -4.62
N GLN A 34 6.78 -1.11 -3.61
CA GLN A 34 7.57 -2.11 -2.87
C GLN A 34 7.23 -3.53 -3.33
N SER A 35 8.25 -4.36 -3.54
CA SER A 35 8.08 -5.77 -3.93
C SER A 35 7.65 -6.68 -2.78
N GLN A 36 7.94 -6.31 -1.53
CA GLN A 36 7.63 -7.12 -0.36
C GLN A 36 6.96 -6.34 0.77
N ALA A 37 7.43 -5.13 1.06
CA ALA A 37 6.90 -4.34 2.17
C ALA A 37 5.40 -4.04 1.99
N GLY A 38 4.66 -4.05 3.10
CA GLY A 38 3.23 -3.72 3.10
C GLY A 38 2.96 -2.22 2.97
N ILE A 39 3.92 -1.37 3.34
CA ILE A 39 3.79 0.10 3.31
C ILE A 39 4.82 0.67 2.32
N HIS A 40 4.36 1.58 1.46
CA HIS A 40 5.21 2.42 0.61
C HIS A 40 5.03 3.88 1.01
N GLY A 41 6.06 4.52 1.55
CA GLY A 41 5.98 5.90 2.05
C GLY A 41 7.33 6.62 2.05
N ASP A 42 7.31 7.91 2.37
CA ASP A 42 8.52 8.72 2.60
C ASP A 42 8.82 8.82 4.10
N SER A 43 10.04 8.45 4.50
CA SER A 43 10.46 8.43 5.90
C SER A 43 10.96 9.79 6.42
N LYS A 44 10.93 10.84 5.58
CA LYS A 44 11.29 12.20 5.99
C LYS A 44 10.26 12.77 6.95
N ASP A 45 10.68 13.76 7.73
CA ASP A 45 9.78 14.52 8.60
C ASP A 45 8.66 15.17 7.76
N GLY A 46 7.41 14.96 8.18
CA GLY A 46 6.21 15.32 7.41
C GLY A 46 5.90 14.46 6.19
N GLY A 47 6.64 13.37 5.95
CA GLY A 47 6.37 12.39 4.89
C GLY A 47 5.20 11.45 5.22
N GLY A 48 4.41 11.09 4.22
CA GLY A 48 3.26 10.19 4.37
C GLY A 48 3.44 8.85 3.65
N ALA A 49 2.47 7.95 3.85
CA ALA A 49 2.33 6.74 3.05
C ALA A 49 1.65 7.08 1.71
N PHE A 50 2.22 6.59 0.61
CA PHE A 50 1.64 6.66 -0.73
C PHE A 50 0.63 5.53 -0.95
N SER A 51 0.97 4.32 -0.49
CA SER A 51 0.07 3.17 -0.56
C SER A 51 0.40 2.09 0.46
N ILE A 52 -0.62 1.30 0.81
CA ILE A 52 -0.51 0.12 1.67
C ILE A 52 -1.04 -1.12 0.94
N CYS A 53 -0.60 -2.30 1.35
CA CYS A 53 -1.08 -3.59 0.87
C CYS A 53 -1.52 -4.46 2.04
N ILE A 54 -2.78 -4.89 2.01
CA ILE A 54 -3.34 -5.86 2.95
C ILE A 54 -3.18 -7.25 2.34
N SER A 55 -2.55 -8.18 3.06
CA SER A 55 -2.28 -9.53 2.56
C SER A 55 -2.71 -10.64 3.53
N GLY A 56 -3.49 -10.31 4.55
CA GLY A 56 -3.94 -11.28 5.57
C GLY A 56 -2.81 -11.84 6.46
N GLY A 57 -1.62 -11.23 6.43
CA GLY A 57 -0.43 -11.72 7.13
C GLY A 57 -0.37 -11.44 8.63
N TYR A 58 -1.35 -10.74 9.19
CA TYR A 58 -1.50 -10.57 10.64
C TYR A 58 -2.92 -10.91 11.03
N GLU A 59 -3.04 -11.83 11.99
CA GLU A 59 -4.33 -12.31 12.54
C GLU A 59 -5.15 -11.16 13.16
N ASP A 60 -4.50 -10.06 13.53
CA ASP A 60 -5.11 -8.88 14.17
C ASP A 60 -5.65 -7.83 13.18
N ASN A 61 -5.47 -8.01 11.86
CA ASN A 61 -6.11 -7.10 10.90
C ASN A 61 -7.60 -7.42 10.80
N VAL A 62 -8.45 -6.41 11.01
CA VAL A 62 -9.90 -6.50 10.81
C VAL A 62 -10.25 -5.74 9.52
N ASP A 63 -10.99 -6.39 8.63
CA ASP A 63 -11.51 -5.82 7.38
C ASP A 63 -13.04 -5.85 7.41
N ASP A 64 -13.64 -4.67 7.67
CA ASP A 64 -15.09 -4.46 7.66
C ASP A 64 -15.55 -3.81 6.32
N GLY A 65 -14.73 -3.92 5.28
CA GLY A 65 -14.97 -3.34 3.95
C GLY A 65 -14.71 -1.84 3.92
N GLU A 66 -15.57 -1.04 4.53
CA GLU A 66 -15.43 0.43 4.55
C GLU A 66 -14.35 0.91 5.53
N THR A 67 -14.07 0.12 6.55
CA THR A 67 -13.05 0.41 7.57
C THR A 67 -12.12 -0.78 7.70
N ILE A 68 -10.83 -0.49 7.83
CA ILE A 68 -9.79 -1.47 8.09
C ILE A 68 -8.98 -1.07 9.31
N VAL A 69 -8.56 -2.06 10.10
CA VAL A 69 -7.50 -1.89 11.11
C VAL A 69 -6.24 -2.52 10.53
N TYR A 70 -5.22 -1.69 10.29
CA TYR A 70 -3.98 -2.10 9.66
C TYR A 70 -2.79 -1.93 10.62
N VAL A 71 -2.10 -3.03 10.93
CA VAL A 71 -0.91 -3.00 11.78
C VAL A 71 0.32 -2.63 10.96
N GLY A 72 1.06 -1.62 11.43
CA GLY A 72 2.32 -1.19 10.81
C GLY A 72 3.41 -2.27 10.83
N SER A 73 4.39 -2.16 9.94
CA SER A 73 5.53 -3.08 9.91
C SER A 73 6.43 -2.89 11.13
N GLY A 74 6.87 -3.98 11.75
CA GLY A 74 7.91 -3.96 12.79
C GLY A 74 7.45 -4.15 14.24
N MET A 75 6.16 -4.47 14.49
CA MET A 75 5.59 -4.78 15.81
C MET A 75 6.14 -3.94 16.98
N LEU A 76 5.73 -2.67 17.04
CA LEU A 76 5.46 -2.01 18.32
C LEU A 76 4.29 -1.05 18.09
N TYR A 77 3.23 -1.26 18.87
CA TYR A 77 1.93 -0.57 18.83
C TYR A 77 2.02 0.89 18.36
N ALA A 78 1.73 1.13 17.08
CA ALA A 78 1.49 2.48 16.58
C ALA A 78 -0.01 2.73 16.72
N LEU A 79 -0.41 3.29 17.86
CA LEU A 79 -1.65 4.06 17.93
C LEU A 79 -1.42 5.30 17.05
N PHE A 80 -2.30 5.52 16.07
CA PHE A 80 -2.42 6.81 15.41
C PHE A 80 -2.93 7.86 16.40
#